data_AF-A0A2V8G8E7-F1
#
_entry.id   AF-A0A2V8G8E7-F1
#
_cell.length_a   1.000
_cell.length_b   1.000
_cell.length_c   1.000
_cell.angle_alpha   90.00
_cell.angle_beta   90.00
_cell.angle_gamma   90.00
#
_symmetry.space_group_name_H-M   'P 1'
#
loop_
_entity.id
_entity.type
_entity.pdbx_description
1 polymer ?
#
loop_
_entity_poly.entity_id
_entity_poly.type
_entity_poly.pdbx_seq_one_letter_code
_entity_poly.pdbx_strand_id
1 'polypeptide(L)'
;MSSFSRDSGRSRLPLNEQLRILAECGIRLAAGVDTGALTRSFDESQFEADPFRLALTAMGNQAEDPRQTGHSGFLSDDVWHFDTECVEGSGAYAAIATRLATLARGELPLESVQDHVDVDNGVAWLEFVLDGERHHWTVAVQDDWVDSKIISRLSTLLTGRSSAHRRFTYIDLGGQDCLIGCATSEQKRRLQERTGLTVNWLEESSVSFRPKAPEISARLAFGIDSVSAYAACFTSFSICPSLM
;
A
#
# COMPACT_ATOMS: atom_id res chain seq x y z
N MET A 1 -30.26 42.87 1.88
CA MET A 1 -30.59 41.43 1.81
C MET A 1 -29.27 40.67 1.86
N SER A 2 -28.81 40.35 3.07
CA SER A 2 -27.55 39.62 3.27
C SER A 2 -27.81 38.13 3.14
N SER A 3 -27.28 37.54 2.07
CA SER A 3 -27.28 36.09 1.86
C SER A 3 -26.25 35.46 2.80
N PHE A 4 -26.70 35.01 3.97
CA PHE A 4 -25.97 34.00 4.74
C PHE A 4 -26.15 32.66 4.04
N SER A 5 -25.15 32.24 3.27
CA SER A 5 -25.03 30.84 2.85
C SER A 5 -24.82 30.00 4.10
N ARG A 6 -25.84 29.22 4.47
CA ARG A 6 -25.70 28.12 5.42
C ARG A 6 -24.85 27.03 4.76
N ASP A 7 -23.55 27.06 5.02
CA ASP A 7 -22.73 25.87 4.82
C ASP A 7 -23.25 24.80 5.79
N SER A 8 -23.88 23.78 5.21
CA SER A 8 -24.71 22.82 5.92
C SER A 8 -23.84 21.69 6.42
N GLY A 9 -23.25 21.89 7.60
CA GLY A 9 -22.97 20.88 8.63
C GLY A 9 -22.84 19.42 8.20
N ARG A 10 -21.89 19.09 7.31
CA ARG A 10 -21.26 17.77 7.41
C ARG A 10 -20.42 17.82 8.66
N SER A 11 -20.84 17.11 9.71
CA SER A 11 -19.98 16.86 10.87
C SER A 11 -18.68 16.27 10.35
N ARG A 12 -17.62 17.08 10.33
CA ARG A 12 -16.28 16.64 9.99
C ARG A 12 -15.88 15.60 11.04
N LEU A 13 -15.56 14.39 10.60
CA LEU A 13 -15.23 13.29 11.50
C LEU A 13 -13.77 13.45 11.95
N PRO A 14 -13.49 13.72 13.24
CA PRO A 14 -12.12 13.96 13.69
C PRO A 14 -11.23 12.74 13.50
N LEU A 15 -9.94 12.92 13.23
CA LEU A 15 -8.99 11.83 12.98
C LEU A 15 -9.03 10.74 14.06
N ASN A 16 -9.07 11.13 15.33
CA ASN A 16 -9.09 10.20 16.47
C ASN A 16 -10.30 9.27 16.42
N GLU A 17 -11.45 9.80 15.99
CA GLU A 17 -12.67 9.03 15.82
C GLU A 17 -12.59 8.13 14.58
N GLN A 18 -11.98 8.60 13.49
CA GLN A 18 -11.69 7.76 12.32
C GLN A 18 -10.83 6.55 12.70
N LEU A 19 -9.73 6.77 13.44
CA LEU A 19 -8.84 5.70 13.90
C LEU A 19 -9.54 4.71 14.84
N ARG A 20 -10.40 5.21 15.72
CA ARG A 20 -11.23 4.36 16.59
C ARG A 20 -12.14 3.45 15.76
N ILE A 21 -12.81 3.99 14.75
CA ILE A 21 -13.69 3.24 13.85
C ILE A 21 -12.90 2.21 13.03
N LEU A 22 -11.73 2.59 12.50
CA LEU A 22 -10.84 1.68 11.78
C LEU A 22 -10.35 0.53 12.68
N ALA A 23 -10.02 0.83 13.94
CA ALA A 23 -9.59 -0.18 14.92
C ALA A 23 -10.69 -1.20 15.23
N GLU A 24 -11.96 -0.79 15.22
CA GLU A 24 -13.13 -1.70 15.33
C GLU A 24 -13.34 -2.55 14.08
N CYS A 25 -12.86 -2.10 12.93
CA CYS A 25 -12.81 -2.84 11.67
C CYS A 25 -11.58 -3.77 11.59
N GLY A 26 -10.67 -3.69 12.55
CA GLY A 26 -9.45 -4.50 12.61
C GLY A 26 -8.24 -3.89 11.93
N ILE A 27 -8.27 -2.58 11.65
CA ILE A 27 -7.13 -1.83 11.09
C ILE A 27 -6.58 -0.90 12.16
N ARG A 28 -5.33 -1.08 12.56
CA ARG A 28 -4.71 -0.31 13.65
C ARG A 28 -3.36 0.25 13.24
N LEU A 29 -2.96 1.32 13.91
CA LEU A 29 -1.56 1.74 13.91
C LEU A 29 -0.70 0.61 14.50
N ALA A 30 0.52 0.50 14.00
CA ALA A 30 1.48 -0.47 14.50
C ALA A 30 1.83 -0.16 15.97
N ALA A 31 2.30 -1.17 16.70
CA ALA A 31 2.62 -1.00 18.11
C ALA A 31 3.72 0.06 18.30
N GLY A 32 3.46 1.05 19.16
CA GLY A 32 4.38 2.17 19.41
C GLY A 32 4.20 3.37 18.49
N VAL A 33 3.33 3.28 17.48
CA VAL A 33 3.00 4.39 16.58
C VAL A 33 1.80 5.17 17.13
N ASP A 34 1.95 6.48 17.26
CA ASP A 34 0.88 7.39 17.68
C ASP A 34 0.30 8.21 16.52
N THR A 35 -0.75 8.97 16.79
CA THR A 35 -1.43 9.81 15.80
C THR A 35 -0.54 10.94 15.27
N GLY A 36 0.45 11.37 16.05
CA GLY A 36 1.40 12.40 15.67
C GLY A 36 2.35 11.97 14.54
N ALA A 37 2.48 10.67 14.28
CA ALA A 37 3.16 10.17 13.09
C ALA A 37 2.37 10.48 11.80
N LEU A 38 1.04 10.48 11.85
CA LEU A 38 0.19 10.74 10.68
C LEU A 38 0.10 12.24 10.35
N THR A 39 0.09 13.10 11.38
CA THR A 39 -0.13 14.54 11.21
C THR A 39 1.11 15.33 10.77
N ARG A 40 2.20 14.64 10.40
CA ARG A 40 3.40 15.29 9.85
C ARG A 40 3.30 15.51 8.34
N SER A 41 2.69 14.54 7.67
CA SER A 41 2.50 14.59 6.22
C SER A 41 1.17 15.27 5.85
N PHE A 42 0.22 15.36 6.79
CA PHE A 42 -1.11 15.93 6.57
C PHE A 42 -1.63 16.71 7.78
N ASP A 43 -2.31 17.82 7.53
CA ASP A 43 -3.03 18.56 8.57
C ASP A 43 -4.31 17.83 8.99
N GLU A 44 -4.73 17.98 10.25
CA GLU A 44 -5.98 17.37 10.77
C GLU A 44 -7.20 17.70 9.90
N SER A 45 -7.26 18.93 9.37
CA SER A 45 -8.35 19.38 8.49
C SER A 45 -8.44 18.61 7.17
N GLN A 46 -7.33 18.01 6.69
CA GLN A 46 -7.32 17.19 5.49
C GLN A 46 -7.96 15.83 5.75
N PHE A 47 -7.71 15.23 6.93
CA PHE A 47 -8.38 13.99 7.34
C PHE A 47 -9.88 14.19 7.49
N GLU A 48 -10.30 15.36 7.96
CA GLU A 48 -11.71 15.71 8.05
C GLU A 48 -12.40 15.92 6.70
N ALA A 49 -11.64 16.37 5.69
CA ALA A 49 -12.13 16.61 4.34
C ALA A 49 -12.31 15.30 3.53
N ASP A 50 -11.43 14.33 3.75
CA ASP A 50 -11.47 12.99 3.12
C ASP A 50 -11.36 11.87 4.18
N PRO A 51 -12.42 11.67 4.99
CA PRO A 51 -12.37 10.75 6.11
C PRO A 51 -12.17 9.31 5.66
N PHE A 52 -11.42 8.57 6.47
CA PHE A 52 -11.02 7.17 6.27
C PHE A 52 -10.07 6.94 5.10
N ARG A 53 -10.31 7.51 3.93
CA ARG A 53 -9.43 7.33 2.78
C ARG A 53 -8.05 7.90 3.05
N LEU A 54 -7.95 9.18 3.43
CA LEU A 54 -6.66 9.77 3.79
C LEU A 54 -6.04 9.11 5.02
N ALA A 55 -6.84 8.75 6.02
CA ALA A 55 -6.36 8.04 7.20
C ALA A 55 -5.73 6.69 6.84
N LEU A 56 -6.38 5.88 6.02
CA LEU A 56 -5.85 4.60 5.55
C LEU A 56 -4.60 4.76 4.69
N THR A 57 -4.56 5.77 3.81
CA THR A 57 -3.35 6.11 3.04
C THR A 57 -2.19 6.46 3.96
N ALA A 58 -2.39 7.37 4.91
CA ALA A 58 -1.35 7.74 5.86
C ALA A 58 -0.89 6.55 6.72
N MET A 59 -1.82 5.75 7.23
CA MET A 59 -1.51 4.53 7.99
C MET A 59 -0.76 3.47 7.17
N GLY A 60 -1.03 3.42 5.86
CA GLY A 60 -0.44 2.44 4.95
C GLY A 60 0.98 2.77 4.51
N ASN A 61 1.48 3.97 4.79
CA ASN A 61 2.82 4.40 4.40
C ASN A 61 3.92 3.78 5.27
N GLN A 62 5.10 3.65 4.67
CA GLN A 62 6.34 3.46 5.42
C GLN A 62 6.59 4.73 6.25
N ALA A 63 7.06 4.58 7.50
CA ALA A 63 7.33 5.78 8.28
C ALA A 63 8.60 6.47 7.78
N GLU A 64 8.58 7.80 7.76
CA GLU A 64 9.75 8.63 7.43
C GLU A 64 10.86 8.51 8.48
N ASP A 65 10.50 8.20 9.74
CA ASP A 65 11.42 8.01 10.86
C ASP A 65 11.30 6.58 11.39
N PRO A 66 12.35 5.74 11.28
CA PRO A 66 12.33 4.35 11.75
C PRO A 66 11.98 4.21 13.24
N ARG A 67 12.21 5.25 14.06
CA ARG A 67 11.86 5.26 15.50
C ARG A 67 10.35 5.28 15.75
N GLN A 68 9.55 5.50 14.71
CA GLN A 68 8.09 5.63 14.77
C GLN A 68 7.42 4.51 13.97
N THR A 69 8.06 3.35 13.91
CA THR A 69 7.55 2.19 13.19
C THR A 69 7.30 1.05 14.15
N GLY A 70 6.36 0.17 13.78
CA GLY A 70 6.36 -1.18 14.32
C GLY A 70 7.50 -2.01 13.72
N HIS A 71 7.45 -3.31 13.94
CA HIS A 71 8.48 -4.23 13.46
C HIS A 71 8.70 -4.19 11.94
N SER A 72 7.66 -3.86 11.17
CA SER A 72 7.69 -3.88 9.70
C SER A 72 8.28 -2.63 9.04
N GLY A 73 8.53 -1.54 9.77
CA GLY A 73 8.89 -0.25 9.18
C GLY A 73 7.71 0.60 8.70
N PHE A 74 6.47 0.11 8.83
CA PHE A 74 5.25 0.82 8.43
C PHE A 74 4.48 1.38 9.63
N LEU A 75 3.62 2.35 9.36
CA LEU A 75 2.74 2.97 10.36
C LEU A 75 1.57 2.05 10.75
N SER A 76 1.26 1.05 9.94
CA SER A 76 0.29 -0.01 10.20
C SER A 76 0.77 -1.35 9.63
N ASP A 77 0.40 -2.45 10.29
CA ASP A 77 0.57 -3.81 9.77
C ASP A 77 -0.74 -4.39 9.20
N ASP A 78 -1.78 -3.56 9.08
CA ASP A 78 -3.12 -3.96 8.65
C ASP A 78 -3.53 -3.41 7.29
N VAL A 79 -2.88 -2.34 6.87
CA VAL A 79 -3.09 -1.69 5.57
C VAL A 79 -1.74 -1.28 5.00
N TRP A 80 -1.64 -1.32 3.69
CA TRP A 80 -0.48 -0.88 2.94
C TRP A 80 -0.95 0.06 1.84
N HIS A 81 -0.34 1.24 1.80
CA HIS A 81 -0.43 2.14 0.67
C HIS A 81 0.59 1.68 -0.36
N PHE A 82 0.09 1.13 -1.46
CA PHE A 82 0.89 0.47 -2.48
C PHE A 82 0.92 1.31 -3.74
N ASP A 83 2.09 1.84 -4.04
CA ASP A 83 2.41 2.43 -5.34
C ASP A 83 2.76 1.32 -6.35
N THR A 84 2.25 1.44 -7.56
CA THR A 84 2.48 0.45 -8.62
C THR A 84 3.75 0.74 -9.43
N GLU A 85 4.27 1.97 -9.39
CA GLU A 85 5.57 2.39 -9.95
C GLU A 85 6.68 2.20 -8.90
N CYS A 86 6.88 0.97 -8.41
CA CYS A 86 7.76 0.67 -7.28
C CYS A 86 8.93 -0.29 -7.59
N VAL A 87 9.14 -0.65 -8.86
CA VAL A 87 10.17 -1.62 -9.27
C VAL A 87 11.43 -0.89 -9.75
N GLU A 88 12.27 -0.46 -8.81
CA GLU A 88 13.51 0.26 -9.13
C GLU A 88 14.74 -0.67 -9.33
N GLY A 89 14.61 -1.95 -8.97
CA GLY A 89 15.72 -2.91 -9.04
C GLY A 89 15.53 -4.12 -8.12
N SER A 90 16.60 -4.89 -7.96
CA SER A 90 16.60 -6.06 -7.08
C SER A 90 16.28 -5.64 -5.64
N GLY A 91 15.39 -6.37 -4.97
CA GLY A 91 14.82 -6.06 -3.67
C GLY A 91 13.34 -5.69 -3.75
N ALA A 92 12.85 -5.17 -4.89
CA ALA A 92 11.49 -4.68 -5.03
C ALA A 92 10.44 -5.79 -4.86
N TYR A 93 10.57 -6.91 -5.59
CA TYR A 93 9.61 -8.02 -5.49
C TYR A 93 9.71 -8.75 -4.15
N ALA A 94 10.91 -8.84 -3.58
CA ALA A 94 11.09 -9.40 -2.24
C ALA A 94 10.40 -8.54 -1.17
N ALA A 95 10.50 -7.20 -1.28
CA ALA A 95 9.81 -6.27 -0.39
C ALA A 95 8.29 -6.38 -0.53
N ILE A 96 7.75 -6.44 -1.76
CA ILE A 96 6.31 -6.64 -2.01
C ILE A 96 5.82 -7.94 -1.38
N ALA A 97 6.50 -9.06 -1.62
CA ALA A 97 6.12 -10.36 -1.08
C ALA A 97 6.16 -10.38 0.46
N THR A 98 7.22 -9.83 1.05
CA THR A 98 7.37 -9.71 2.51
C THR A 98 6.28 -8.83 3.12
N ARG A 99 5.90 -7.74 2.43
CA ARG A 99 4.85 -6.85 2.89
C ARG A 99 3.48 -7.52 2.87
N LEU A 100 3.16 -8.26 1.80
CA LEU A 100 1.93 -9.05 1.73
C LEU A 100 1.89 -10.17 2.79
N ALA A 101 3.03 -10.83 3.06
CA ALA A 101 3.14 -11.81 4.13
C ALA A 101 2.87 -11.20 5.52
N THR A 102 3.34 -9.97 5.75
CA THR A 102 3.07 -9.20 6.98
C THR A 102 1.56 -8.94 7.16
N LEU A 103 0.89 -8.45 6.11
CA LEU A 103 -0.57 -8.24 6.12
C LEU A 103 -1.35 -9.55 6.37
N ALA A 104 -0.82 -10.68 5.89
CA ALA A 104 -1.41 -12.00 6.11
C ALA A 104 -1.24 -12.55 7.54
N ARG A 105 -0.48 -11.87 8.41
CA ARG A 105 -0.37 -12.18 9.86
C ARG A 105 -0.05 -13.66 10.15
N GLY A 106 0.94 -14.20 9.43
CA GLY A 106 1.41 -15.58 9.59
C GLY A 106 0.64 -16.63 8.79
N GLU A 107 -0.46 -16.26 8.13
CA GLU A 107 -1.18 -17.18 7.22
C GLU A 107 -0.51 -17.32 5.85
N LEU A 108 0.54 -16.54 5.59
CA LEU A 108 1.39 -16.66 4.40
C LEU A 108 2.87 -16.61 4.86
N PRO A 109 3.38 -17.70 5.48
CA PRO A 109 4.71 -17.73 6.08
C PRO A 109 5.79 -17.90 5.01
N LEU A 110 6.05 -16.84 4.25
CA LEU A 110 7.12 -16.83 3.25
C LEU A 110 8.48 -16.80 3.94
N GLU A 111 9.36 -17.71 3.55
CA GLU A 111 10.73 -17.84 4.04
C GLU A 111 11.73 -17.62 2.91
N SER A 112 12.97 -17.24 3.25
CA SER A 112 14.07 -17.07 2.28
C SER A 112 13.68 -16.28 1.03
N VAL A 113 12.90 -15.20 1.21
CA VAL A 113 12.41 -14.37 0.11
C VAL A 113 13.57 -13.59 -0.50
N GLN A 114 13.74 -13.75 -1.80
CA GLN A 114 14.77 -13.05 -2.58
C GLN A 114 14.26 -12.82 -3.99
N ASP A 115 14.75 -11.79 -4.64
CA ASP A 115 14.41 -11.47 -6.02
C ASP A 115 15.64 -11.01 -6.78
N HIS A 116 15.46 -10.90 -8.08
CA HIS A 116 16.39 -10.23 -8.97
C HIS A 116 15.59 -9.46 -10.00
N VAL A 117 16.03 -8.23 -10.26
CA VAL A 117 15.48 -7.37 -11.30
C VAL A 117 16.64 -6.73 -12.03
N ASP A 118 16.64 -6.93 -13.34
CA ASP A 118 17.52 -6.31 -14.32
C ASP A 118 16.61 -5.74 -15.42
N VAL A 119 16.29 -4.44 -15.27
CA VAL A 119 15.37 -3.74 -16.16
C VAL A 119 15.97 -3.63 -17.56
N ASP A 120 17.28 -3.34 -17.64
CA ASP A 120 18.01 -3.17 -18.90
C ASP A 120 17.98 -4.43 -19.77
N ASN A 121 18.11 -5.61 -19.14
CA ASN A 121 18.05 -6.90 -19.83
C ASN A 121 16.64 -7.53 -19.85
N GLY A 122 15.64 -6.87 -19.25
CA GLY A 122 14.26 -7.36 -19.20
C GLY A 122 14.09 -8.66 -18.41
N VAL A 123 14.93 -8.88 -17.40
CA VAL A 123 14.93 -10.10 -16.57
C VAL A 123 14.47 -9.76 -15.15
N ALA A 124 13.41 -10.41 -14.69
CA ALA A 124 13.03 -10.36 -13.29
C ALA A 124 12.48 -11.71 -12.80
N TRP A 125 12.78 -12.04 -11.54
CA TRP A 125 12.21 -13.20 -10.86
C TRP A 125 12.08 -12.97 -9.36
N LEU A 126 11.13 -13.68 -8.75
CA LEU A 126 10.93 -13.76 -7.30
C LEU A 126 11.07 -15.23 -6.87
N GLU A 127 11.83 -15.47 -5.82
CA GLU A 127 12.02 -16.78 -5.21
C GLU A 127 11.75 -16.73 -3.70
N PHE A 128 11.10 -17.77 -3.18
CA PHE A 128 10.84 -17.93 -1.76
C PHE A 128 10.59 -19.40 -1.42
N VAL A 129 10.60 -19.71 -0.13
CA VAL A 129 10.19 -21.00 0.43
C VAL A 129 8.84 -20.82 1.12
N LEU A 130 7.95 -21.80 0.93
CA LEU A 130 6.64 -21.83 1.57
C LEU A 130 6.30 -23.27 1.92
N ASP A 131 6.07 -23.54 3.21
CA ASP A 131 5.83 -24.90 3.72
C ASP A 131 6.95 -25.90 3.34
N GLY A 132 8.19 -25.40 3.23
CA GLY A 132 9.36 -26.18 2.80
C GLY A 132 9.50 -26.38 1.29
N GLU A 133 8.54 -25.92 0.48
CA GLU A 133 8.61 -25.94 -0.98
C GLU A 133 9.24 -24.66 -1.52
N ARG A 134 10.20 -24.78 -2.44
CA ARG A 134 10.81 -23.64 -3.13
C ARG A 134 9.95 -23.26 -4.33
N HIS A 135 9.55 -21.99 -4.38
CA HIS A 135 8.86 -21.39 -5.51
C HIS A 135 9.78 -20.42 -6.23
N HIS A 136 9.88 -20.55 -7.55
CA HIS A 136 10.61 -19.62 -8.41
C HIS A 136 9.66 -19.09 -9.49
N TRP A 137 9.41 -17.79 -9.48
CA TRP A 137 8.46 -17.14 -10.39
C TRP A 137 9.18 -16.12 -11.25
N THR A 138 9.19 -16.34 -12.57
CA THR A 138 9.55 -15.31 -13.53
C THR A 138 8.49 -14.20 -13.53
N VAL A 139 8.95 -12.96 -13.62
CA VAL A 139 8.14 -11.76 -13.57
C VAL A 139 8.30 -10.96 -14.85
N ALA A 140 7.22 -10.35 -15.34
CA ALA A 140 7.32 -9.44 -16.48
C ALA A 140 7.97 -8.12 -16.04
N VAL A 141 9.02 -7.69 -16.75
CA VAL A 141 9.60 -6.35 -16.58
C VAL A 141 8.79 -5.36 -17.40
N GLN A 142 8.33 -4.28 -16.76
CA GLN A 142 7.56 -3.20 -17.37
C GLN A 142 8.04 -1.85 -16.84
N ASP A 143 9.27 -1.47 -17.19
CA ASP A 143 9.93 -0.29 -16.61
C ASP A 143 9.95 -0.37 -15.08
N ASP A 144 9.46 0.66 -14.38
CA ASP A 144 9.31 0.70 -12.92
C ASP A 144 7.98 0.12 -12.40
N TRP A 145 7.15 -0.45 -13.27
CA TRP A 145 5.84 -0.99 -12.89
C TRP A 145 5.91 -2.42 -12.37
N VAL A 146 5.12 -2.67 -11.32
CA VAL A 146 4.92 -4.01 -10.78
C VAL A 146 4.16 -4.93 -11.75
N ASP A 147 4.62 -6.17 -11.90
CA ASP A 147 3.78 -7.24 -12.44
C ASP A 147 2.70 -7.66 -11.43
N SER A 148 1.51 -7.10 -11.62
CA SER A 148 0.27 -7.45 -10.89
C SER A 148 0.04 -8.95 -10.66
N LYS A 149 0.53 -9.83 -11.55
CA LYS A 149 0.34 -11.28 -11.42
C LYS A 149 1.02 -11.85 -10.17
N ILE A 150 2.07 -11.22 -9.67
CA ILE A 150 2.72 -11.67 -8.42
C ILE A 150 1.78 -11.49 -7.25
N ILE A 151 1.06 -10.37 -7.20
CA ILE A 151 0.12 -10.07 -6.12
C ILE A 151 -1.09 -11.02 -6.20
N SER A 152 -1.62 -11.30 -7.39
CA SER A 152 -2.72 -12.28 -7.55
C SER A 152 -2.30 -13.71 -7.22
N ARG A 153 -1.07 -14.12 -7.56
CA ARG A 153 -0.51 -15.43 -7.17
C ARG A 153 -0.36 -15.56 -5.66
N LEU A 154 0.16 -14.54 -4.97
CA LEU A 154 0.23 -14.52 -3.51
C LEU A 154 -1.16 -14.54 -2.86
N SER A 155 -2.14 -13.82 -3.43
CA SER A 155 -3.55 -13.87 -2.99
C SER A 155 -4.15 -15.27 -3.13
N THR A 156 -3.82 -15.97 -4.22
CA THR A 156 -4.24 -17.36 -4.46
C THR A 156 -3.62 -18.30 -3.43
N LEU A 157 -2.32 -18.15 -3.14
CA LEU A 157 -1.65 -18.93 -2.11
C LEU A 157 -2.29 -18.72 -0.74
N LEU A 158 -2.58 -17.47 -0.36
CA LEU A 158 -3.26 -17.15 0.91
C LEU A 158 -4.66 -17.77 0.97
N THR A 159 -5.47 -17.62 -0.09
CA THR A 159 -6.84 -18.14 -0.11
C THR A 159 -6.86 -19.67 0.00
N GLY A 160 -5.89 -20.36 -0.62
CA GLY A 160 -5.79 -21.82 -0.59
C GLY A 160 -5.42 -22.41 0.78
N ARG A 161 -4.87 -21.60 1.70
CA ARG A 161 -4.35 -22.05 3.00
C ARG A 161 -5.00 -21.41 4.22
N SER A 162 -5.64 -20.25 4.04
CA SER A 162 -6.10 -19.44 5.17
C SER A 162 -7.16 -20.18 5.99
N SER A 163 -6.78 -20.57 7.20
CA SER A 163 -7.68 -21.22 8.17
C SER A 163 -8.72 -20.25 8.72
N ALA A 164 -8.41 -18.95 8.74
CA ALA A 164 -9.33 -17.89 9.15
C ALA A 164 -10.19 -17.35 7.99
N HIS A 165 -10.07 -17.93 6.78
CA HIS A 165 -10.71 -17.42 5.56
C HIS A 165 -10.44 -15.94 5.28
N ARG A 166 -9.23 -15.48 5.63
CA ARG A 166 -8.72 -14.15 5.29
C ARG A 166 -8.29 -14.11 3.83
N ARG A 167 -8.51 -12.96 3.20
CA ARG A 167 -8.14 -12.70 1.81
C ARG A 167 -7.61 -11.28 1.72
N PHE A 168 -6.74 -11.00 0.74
CA PHE A 168 -6.31 -9.64 0.49
C PHE A 168 -7.49 -8.80 -0.02
N THR A 169 -7.57 -7.56 0.48
CA THR A 169 -8.54 -6.56 0.06
C THR A 169 -7.85 -5.47 -0.74
N TYR A 170 -8.61 -4.81 -1.61
CA TYR A 170 -8.15 -3.71 -2.46
C TYR A 170 -9.13 -2.53 -2.36
N ILE A 171 -8.60 -1.32 -2.21
CA ILE A 171 -9.34 -0.05 -2.35
C ILE A 171 -8.63 0.78 -3.42
N ASP A 172 -9.39 1.14 -4.45
CA ASP A 172 -8.91 1.97 -5.55
C ASP A 172 -8.79 3.44 -5.12
N LEU A 173 -7.60 4.03 -5.29
CA LEU A 173 -7.38 5.45 -5.08
C LEU A 173 -7.58 6.26 -6.39
N GLY A 174 -7.87 5.62 -7.51
CA GLY A 174 -8.22 6.27 -8.78
C GLY A 174 -7.01 6.78 -9.58
N GLY A 175 -5.80 6.56 -9.06
CA GLY A 175 -4.51 6.89 -9.65
C GLY A 175 -3.68 5.63 -9.94
N GLN A 176 -2.36 5.74 -9.70
CA GLN A 176 -1.37 4.68 -9.85
C GLN A 176 -1.14 3.91 -8.53
N ASP A 177 -1.84 4.30 -7.48
CA ASP A 177 -1.74 3.80 -6.13
C ASP A 177 -3.02 3.11 -5.68
N CYS A 178 -2.90 2.27 -4.66
CA CYS A 178 -4.04 1.62 -4.03
C CYS A 178 -3.78 1.30 -2.56
N LEU A 179 -4.84 0.92 -1.84
CA LEU A 179 -4.71 0.36 -0.51
C LEU A 179 -4.91 -1.14 -0.55
N ILE A 180 -3.92 -1.88 -0.04
CA ILE A 180 -4.00 -3.32 0.15
C ILE A 180 -4.14 -3.61 1.65
N GLY A 181 -5.11 -4.44 1.99
CA GLY A 181 -5.31 -4.95 3.35
C GLY A 181 -5.50 -6.46 3.33
N CYS A 182 -5.74 -7.06 4.49
CA CYS A 182 -6.09 -8.47 4.58
C CYS A 182 -7.19 -8.68 5.64
N ALA A 183 -8.29 -9.30 5.24
CA ALA A 183 -9.52 -9.31 6.04
C ALA A 183 -10.32 -10.59 5.83
N THR A 184 -11.11 -10.94 6.85
CA THR A 184 -12.24 -11.87 6.72
C THR A 184 -13.44 -11.17 6.05
N SER A 185 -14.42 -11.94 5.57
CA SER A 185 -15.67 -11.37 5.01
C SER A 185 -16.40 -10.46 5.98
N GLU A 186 -16.37 -10.78 7.28
CA GLU A 186 -16.96 -9.96 8.34
C GLU A 186 -16.23 -8.61 8.49
N GLN A 187 -14.90 -8.64 8.56
CA GLN A 187 -14.08 -7.43 8.67
C GLN A 187 -14.24 -6.53 7.45
N LYS A 188 -14.22 -7.10 6.24
CA LYS A 188 -14.46 -6.36 4.99
C LYS A 188 -15.84 -5.71 5.00
N ARG A 189 -16.90 -6.46 5.33
CA ARG A 189 -18.27 -5.94 5.38
C ARG A 189 -18.38 -4.79 6.39
N ARG A 190 -17.84 -4.98 7.60
CA ARG A 190 -17.81 -3.94 8.64
C ARG A 190 -17.06 -2.70 8.17
N LEU A 191 -15.91 -2.85 7.52
CA LEU A 191 -15.16 -1.72 6.98
C LEU A 191 -16.00 -0.92 5.98
N GLN A 192 -16.66 -1.59 5.04
CA GLN A 192 -17.55 -0.94 4.07
C GLN A 192 -18.73 -0.22 4.74
N GLU A 193 -19.42 -0.88 5.67
CA GLU A 193 -20.57 -0.32 6.38
C GLU A 193 -20.20 0.91 7.24
N ARG A 194 -19.02 0.87 7.87
CA ARG A 194 -18.58 1.92 8.81
C ARG A 194 -17.92 3.11 8.14
N THR A 195 -17.29 2.90 6.98
CA THR A 195 -16.52 3.95 6.29
C THR A 195 -17.19 4.46 5.02
N GLY A 196 -18.11 3.68 4.44
CA GLY A 196 -18.69 3.96 3.13
C GLY A 196 -17.72 3.73 1.96
N LEU A 197 -16.51 3.23 2.21
CA LEU A 197 -15.52 2.95 1.16
C LEU A 197 -15.91 1.71 0.33
N THR A 198 -15.56 1.75 -0.95
CA THR A 198 -15.65 0.57 -1.82
C THR A 198 -14.42 -0.31 -1.58
N VAL A 199 -14.62 -1.43 -0.89
CA VAL A 199 -13.58 -2.41 -0.60
C VAL A 199 -13.85 -3.66 -1.42
N ASN A 200 -12.89 -4.08 -2.22
CA ASN A 200 -12.97 -5.26 -3.07
C ASN A 200 -12.05 -6.37 -2.56
N TRP A 201 -12.29 -7.61 -2.99
CA TRP A 201 -11.28 -8.66 -2.85
C TRP A 201 -10.22 -8.50 -3.93
N LEU A 202 -8.97 -8.75 -3.58
CA LEU A 202 -7.87 -8.75 -4.54
C LEU A 202 -7.85 -10.11 -5.25
N GLU A 203 -8.44 -10.12 -6.44
CA GLU A 203 -8.56 -11.26 -7.35
C GLU A 203 -7.81 -10.98 -8.66
N GLU A 204 -7.44 -12.02 -9.41
CA GLU A 204 -6.63 -11.87 -10.64
C GLU A 204 -7.25 -10.92 -11.68
N SER A 205 -8.57 -10.86 -11.77
CA SER A 205 -9.30 -9.94 -12.68
C SER A 205 -9.43 -8.51 -12.15
N SER A 206 -9.18 -8.29 -10.86
CA SER A 206 -9.31 -6.96 -10.24
C SER A 206 -8.05 -6.10 -10.37
N VAL A 207 -6.95 -6.68 -10.86
CA VAL A 207 -5.65 -6.04 -10.88
C VAL A 207 -5.20 -5.78 -12.32
N SER A 208 -5.48 -4.57 -12.81
CA SER A 208 -4.87 -4.05 -14.04
C SER A 208 -4.23 -2.71 -13.71
N PHE A 209 -3.00 -2.75 -13.20
CA PHE A 209 -2.18 -1.57 -12.93
C PHE A 209 -1.56 -0.99 -14.21
N ARG A 210 -2.29 -0.99 -15.32
CA ARG A 210 -1.75 -0.38 -16.54
C ARG A 210 -1.83 1.14 -16.41
N PRO A 211 -0.84 1.88 -16.94
CA PRO A 211 -0.99 3.32 -17.09
C PRO A 211 -2.31 3.60 -17.83
N LYS A 212 -3.13 4.50 -17.28
CA LYS A 212 -4.16 5.14 -18.11
C LYS A 212 -3.39 5.79 -19.26
N ALA A 213 -3.60 5.32 -20.49
CA ALA A 213 -3.04 5.98 -21.66
C ALA A 213 -3.35 7.47 -21.52
N PRO A 214 -2.38 8.38 -21.77
CA PRO A 214 -2.69 9.80 -21.74
C PRO A 214 -3.86 10.01 -22.70
N GLU A 215 -4.99 10.53 -22.20
CA GLU A 215 -5.98 11.09 -23.09
C GLU A 215 -5.21 12.13 -23.91
N ILE A 216 -4.99 11.85 -25.19
CA ILE A 216 -4.45 12.82 -26.13
C ILE A 216 -5.54 13.87 -26.31
N SER A 217 -5.69 14.74 -25.31
CA SER A 217 -6.43 15.97 -25.42
C SER A 217 -5.53 16.91 -26.20
N ALA A 218 -5.80 16.98 -27.49
CA ALA A 218 -5.23 17.97 -28.38
C ALA A 218 -5.49 19.37 -27.80
N ARG A 219 -4.50 19.93 -27.10
CA ARG A 219 -4.39 21.37 -26.88
C ARG A 219 -2.94 21.81 -27.01
N LEU A 220 -2.64 22.22 -28.23
CA LEU A 220 -1.67 23.28 -28.51
C LEU A 220 -1.84 24.45 -27.53
N ALA A 221 -0.69 24.96 -27.12
CA ALA A 221 -0.39 26.33 -26.72
C ALA A 221 -0.22 26.62 -25.22
N PHE A 222 0.95 27.25 -24.99
CA PHE A 222 1.44 27.97 -23.81
C PHE A 222 2.12 27.14 -22.72
N GLY A 223 3.45 27.22 -22.74
CA GLY A 223 4.29 26.78 -21.64
C GLY A 223 4.20 27.68 -20.42
N ILE A 224 4.69 27.15 -19.31
CA ILE A 224 5.55 27.74 -18.30
C ILE A 224 5.95 26.58 -17.36
N ASP A 225 7.17 26.68 -16.85
CA ASP A 225 7.91 25.77 -16.00
C ASP A 225 7.19 25.28 -14.74
N SER A 226 7.49 24.04 -14.35
CA SER A 226 7.52 23.58 -12.95
C SER A 226 8.13 22.17 -12.88
N VAL A 227 9.44 22.12 -12.64
CA VAL A 227 10.20 20.87 -12.44
C VAL A 227 9.90 20.29 -11.06
N SER A 228 9.43 19.04 -11.11
CA SER A 228 9.54 17.94 -10.15
C SER A 228 10.19 18.24 -8.78
N ALA A 229 9.40 18.04 -7.73
CA ALA A 229 9.86 17.80 -6.38
C ALA A 229 9.06 16.62 -5.80
N TYR A 230 9.55 15.40 -5.99
CA TYR A 230 9.43 14.26 -5.06
C TYR A 230 10.43 13.20 -5.50
N ALA A 231 11.69 13.41 -5.13
CA ALA A 231 12.77 12.44 -5.23
C ALA A 231 13.70 12.70 -4.04
N ALA A 232 13.43 12.04 -2.91
CA ALA A 232 14.38 11.88 -1.81
C ALA A 232 13.78 10.97 -0.72
N CYS A 233 14.10 9.67 -0.74
CA CYS A 233 14.73 8.98 0.40
C CYS A 233 14.97 7.49 0.10
N PHE A 234 15.99 7.18 -0.70
CA PHE A 234 16.67 5.89 -0.62
C PHE A 234 18.18 6.14 -0.70
N THR A 235 18.81 6.36 0.46
CA THR A 235 20.27 6.29 0.57
C THR A 235 20.67 4.94 1.14
N SER A 236 21.45 4.24 0.33
CA SER A 236 22.10 2.96 0.57
C SER A 236 22.92 2.94 1.87
N PHE A 237 22.75 1.89 2.67
CA PHE A 237 23.76 1.50 3.67
C PHE A 237 24.77 0.55 3.02
N SER A 238 25.92 1.10 2.60
CA SER A 238 27.12 0.31 2.33
C SER A 238 27.78 -0.12 3.63
N ILE A 239 27.94 -1.44 3.80
CA ILE A 239 28.68 -2.07 4.88
C ILE A 239 30.18 -1.92 4.60
N CYS A 240 30.92 -1.25 5.49
CA CYS A 240 32.37 -1.34 5.56
C CYS A 240 32.79 -2.67 6.23
N PRO A 241 33.74 -3.45 5.69
CA PRO A 241 34.34 -4.56 6.41
C PRO A 241 35.42 -4.05 7.38
N SER A 242 35.32 -4.47 8.64
CA SER A 242 36.36 -4.25 9.64
C SER A 242 37.54 -5.20 9.45
N LEU A 243 38.72 -4.67 9.76
CA LEU A 243 40.03 -5.32 9.79
C LEU A 243 40.06 -6.70 10.48
N MET A 244 40.76 -7.64 9.84
CA MET A 244 41.79 -8.48 10.45
C MET A 244 42.94 -8.66 9.45
#